data_AF-A0A661JQC2-F1
#
_entry.id   AF-A0A661JQC2-F1
#
_cell.length_a   1.000
_cell.length_b   1.000
_cell.length_c   1.000
_cell.angle_alpha   90.00
_cell.angle_beta   90.00
_cell.angle_gamma   90.00
#
_symmetry.space_group_name_H-M   'P 1'
#
loop_
_entity.id
_entity.type
_entity.pdbx_description
1 polymer ?
#
loop_
_entity_poly.entity_id
_entity_poly.type
_entity_poly.pdbx_seq_one_letter_code
_entity_poly.pdbx_strand_id
1 'polypeptide(L)' 'MTCRDKDSILNEILELVTEDGLNGMAEAVRLLINLAMEIERDNHLGVLPYERSDKGKGWRNGYKSKSMKTRLGKL' A
#
# COMPACT_ATOMS: atom_id res chain seq x y z
N MET A 1 -5.82 17.23 5.29
CA MET A 1 -6.00 16.26 4.19
C MET A 1 -4.67 16.16 3.48
N THR A 2 -3.76 15.32 3.97
CA THR A 2 -2.40 15.20 3.43
C THR A 2 -2.42 14.09 2.38
N CYS A 3 -2.02 14.39 1.14
CA CYS A 3 -1.59 13.33 0.23
C CYS A 3 -0.43 12.63 0.92
N ARG A 4 -0.61 11.37 1.31
CA ARG A 4 0.50 10.57 1.82
C ARG A 4 1.28 10.10 0.60
N ASP A 5 2.50 10.59 0.45
CA ASP A 5 3.37 10.22 -0.66
C ASP A 5 3.80 8.76 -0.53
N LYS A 6 3.89 8.06 -1.66
CA LYS A 6 4.34 6.65 -1.69
C LYS A 6 5.76 6.51 -1.13
N ASP A 7 6.60 7.54 -1.33
CA ASP A 7 7.95 7.60 -0.77
C ASP A 7 7.96 7.65 0.76
N SER A 8 6.95 8.27 1.37
CA SER A 8 6.81 8.26 2.84
C SER A 8 6.51 6.87 3.38
N ILE A 9 5.80 6.02 2.62
CA ILE A 9 5.50 4.64 3.02
C ILE A 9 6.76 3.77 2.90
N LEU A 10 7.56 3.98 1.85
CA LEU A 10 8.84 3.27 1.70
C LEU A 10 9.81 3.61 2.83
N ASN A 11 9.85 4.87 3.27
CA ASN A 11 10.66 5.28 4.42
C ASN A 11 10.19 4.61 5.72
N GLU A 12 8.88 4.54 5.96
CA GLU A 12 8.31 3.84 7.12
C GLU A 12 8.65 2.33 7.13
N ILE A 13 8.62 1.69 5.96
CA ILE A 13 9.05 0.29 5.79
C ILE A 13 10.53 0.13 6.11
N LEU A 14 11.38 1.05 5.64
CA LEU A 14 12.82 1.01 5.91
C LEU A 14 13.10 1.19 7.40
N GLU A 15 12.44 2.15 8.05
CA GLU A 15 12.55 2.43 9.48
C GLU A 15 12.20 1.19 10.32
N LEU A 16 11.07 0.55 10.02
CA LEU A 16 10.65 -0.72 10.66
C LEU A 16 11.70 -1.83 10.52
N VAL A 17 12.34 -1.94 9.36
CA VAL A 17 13.36 -2.96 9.13
C VAL A 17 14.68 -2.61 9.83
N THR A 18 15.04 -1.33 9.89
CA THR A 18 16.30 -0.90 10.53
C THR A 18 16.24 -0.87 12.04
N GLU A 19 15.09 -0.51 12.63
CA GLU A 19 14.92 -0.36 14.07
C GLU A 19 14.56 -1.70 14.74
N ASP A 20 13.58 -2.42 14.19
CA ASP A 20 13.06 -3.66 14.78
C ASP A 20 13.67 -4.93 14.18
N GLY A 21 14.46 -4.79 13.11
CA GLY A 21 15.08 -5.92 12.42
C GLY A 21 14.05 -6.95 11.95
N LEU A 22 14.26 -8.22 12.29
CA LEU A 22 13.36 -9.30 11.91
C LEU A 22 11.98 -9.23 12.60
N ASN A 23 11.87 -8.54 13.75
CA ASN A 23 10.60 -8.40 14.45
C ASN A 23 9.64 -7.46 13.68
N GLY A 24 10.17 -6.45 12.98
CA GLY A 24 9.41 -5.51 12.15
C GLY A 24 9.00 -6.06 10.78
N MET A 25 9.53 -7.22 10.37
CA MET A 25 9.34 -7.75 9.00
C MET A 25 7.88 -8.06 8.66
N ALA A 26 7.07 -8.49 9.63
CA ALA A 26 5.66 -8.77 9.40
C ALA A 26 4.88 -7.50 8.99
N GLU A 27 5.10 -6.39 9.70
CA GLU A 27 4.47 -5.11 9.40
C GLU A 27 5.05 -4.46 8.14
N ALA A 28 6.37 -4.53 7.95
CA ALA A 28 7.03 -4.08 6.72
C ALA A 28 6.43 -4.76 5.47
N VAL A 29 6.25 -6.08 5.51
CA VAL A 29 5.63 -6.84 4.41
C VAL A 29 4.16 -6.48 4.24
N ARG A 30 3.41 -6.26 5.33
CA ARG A 30 2.01 -5.82 5.26
C ARG A 30 1.88 -4.46 4.58
N LEU A 31 2.74 -3.48 4.93
CA LEU A 31 2.77 -2.16 4.28
C LEU A 31 3.15 -2.26 2.81
N LEU A 32 4.18 -3.05 2.47
CA LEU A 32 4.57 -3.29 1.06
C LEU A 32 3.43 -3.86 0.23
N ILE A 33 2.72 -4.86 0.75
CA ILE A 33 1.59 -5.48 0.06
C ILE A 33 0.46 -4.47 -0.17
N ASN A 34 0.15 -3.62 0.82
CA ASN A 34 -0.85 -2.57 0.67
C ASN A 34 -0.44 -1.53 -0.39
N LEU A 35 0.84 -1.11 -0.38
CA LEU A 35 1.38 -0.17 -1.37
C LEU A 35 1.31 -0.75 -2.79
N ALA A 36 1.68 -2.02 -2.96
CA ALA A 36 1.58 -2.72 -4.23
C ALA A 36 0.12 -2.76 -4.74
N MET A 37 -0.84 -3.07 -3.86
CA MET A 37 -2.26 -3.07 -4.22
C MET A 37 -2.77 -1.68 -4.66
N GLU A 38 -2.27 -0.60 -4.06
CA GLU A 38 -2.63 0.75 -4.52
C GLU A 38 -2.08 1.03 -5.93
N ILE A 39 -0.83 0.66 -6.20
CA ILE A 39 -0.21 0.81 -7.51
C ILE A 39 -0.96 -0.02 -8.57
N GLU A 40 -1.28 -1.28 -8.26
CA GLU A 40 -2.04 -2.15 -9.17
C GLU A 40 -3.43 -1.57 -9.47
N ARG A 41 -4.11 -1.03 -8.46
CA ARG A 41 -5.41 -0.36 -8.64
C ARG A 41 -5.27 0.88 -9.54
N ASP A 42 -4.26 1.71 -9.30
CA ASP A 42 -4.01 2.92 -10.09
C ASP A 42 -3.78 2.54 -11.57
N ASN A 43 -2.97 1.49 -11.82
CA ASN A 43 -2.71 0.95 -13.15
C ASN A 43 -3.97 0.38 -13.81
N HIS A 44 -4.80 -0.32 -13.04
CA HIS A 44 -6.04 -0.89 -13.53
C HIS A 44 -7.06 0.20 -13.92
N LEU A 45 -7.22 1.22 -13.06
CA LEU A 45 -8.11 2.35 -13.31
C LEU A 45 -7.58 3.29 -14.40
N GLY A 46 -6.26 3.33 -14.59
CA GLY A 46 -5.58 4.21 -15.54
C GLY A 46 -5.55 5.68 -15.12
N VAL A 47 -5.82 5.98 -13.84
CA VAL A 47 -5.87 7.32 -13.27
C VAL A 47 -5.33 7.33 -11.84
N LEU A 48 -4.60 8.38 -11.51
CA LEU A 48 -4.06 8.65 -10.19
C LEU A 48 -5.15 9.13 -9.20
N PRO A 49 -4.85 9.15 -7.88
CA PRO A 49 -5.81 9.60 -6.89
C PRO A 49 -6.21 11.05 -7.17
N TYR A 50 -7.52 11.31 -7.18
CA TYR A 50 -8.09 12.64 -7.41
C TYR A 50 -7.74 13.26 -8.78
N GLU A 51 -7.17 12.50 -9.71
CA GLU A 51 -6.91 12.96 -11.05
C GLU A 51 -8.22 13.13 -11.82
N ARG A 52 -8.42 14.31 -12.42
CA ARG A 52 -9.53 14.56 -13.34
C ARG A 52 -9.10 14.17 -14.74
N SER A 53 -9.60 13.05 -15.24
CA SER A 53 -9.28 12.55 -16.57
C SER A 53 -10.47 11.78 -17.14
N ASP A 54 -10.77 12.03 -18.40
CA ASP A 54 -11.83 11.31 -19.13
C ASP A 54 -11.40 9.90 -19.56
N LYS A 55 -10.13 9.52 -19.30
CA LYS A 55 -9.54 8.23 -19.67
C LYS A 55 -9.70 7.14 -18.59
N GLY A 56 -10.21 7.49 -17.41
CA GLY A 56 -10.33 6.57 -16.29
C GLY A 56 -11.36 5.47 -16.54
N LYS A 57 -11.01 4.23 -16.18
CA LYS A 57 -11.86 3.04 -16.38
C LYS A 57 -12.88 2.81 -15.25
N GLY A 58 -12.86 3.64 -14.19
CA GLY A 58 -13.78 3.51 -13.07
C GLY A 58 -13.40 4.35 -11.85
N TRP A 59 -14.10 4.11 -10.74
CA TRP A 59 -13.94 4.84 -9.48
C TRP A 59 -13.35 3.96 -8.37
N ARG A 60 -12.69 4.59 -7.40
CA ARG A 60 -12.18 3.91 -6.20
C ARG A 60 -13.32 3.73 -5.19
N ASN A 61 -13.50 2.52 -4.70
CA ASN A 61 -14.53 2.19 -3.71
C ASN A 61 -13.93 1.84 -2.35
N GLY A 62 -13.15 2.76 -1.79
CA GLY A 62 -12.52 2.59 -0.48
C GLY A 62 -11.59 1.37 -0.38
N TYR A 63 -11.42 0.86 0.85
CA TYR A 63 -10.60 -0.30 1.18
C TYR A 63 -11.43 -1.35 1.91
N LYS A 64 -11.13 -2.63 1.69
CA LYS A 64 -11.75 -3.74 2.40
C LYS A 64 -10.74 -4.39 3.34
N SER A 65 -11.11 -4.56 4.60
CA SER A 65 -10.29 -5.31 5.54
C SER A 65 -10.15 -6.76 5.07
N LYS A 66 -8.91 -7.26 5.06
CA LYS A 66 -8.55 -8.61 4.65
C LYS A 66 -7.46 -9.11 5.56
N SER A 67 -7.60 -10.34 6.01
CA SER A 67 -6.52 -11.03 6.71
C SER A 67 -6.02 -12.21 5.88
N MET A 68 -4.70 -12.39 5.82
CA MET A 68 -4.03 -13.38 5.00
C MET A 68 -3.12 -14.26 5.85
N LYS A 69 -3.14 -15.57 5.62
CA LYS A 69 -2.20 -16.50 6.23
C LYS A 69 -0.91 -16.48 5.41
N THR A 70 0.18 -16.01 6.00
CA THR A 70 1.50 -15.92 5.36
C THR A 70 2.53 -16.69 6.17
N ARG A 71 3.77 -16.79 5.65
CA ARG A 71 4.90 -17.37 6.40
C ARG A 71 5.30 -16.55 7.63
N LEU A 72 4.94 -15.27 7.67
CA LEU A 72 5.16 -14.38 8.81
C LEU A 72 3.98 -14.41 9.81
N GLY A 73 3.06 -15.38 9.63
CA GLY A 73 1.85 -15.48 10.42
C GLY A 73 0.65 -14.83 9.75
N LYS A 74 -0.34 -14.50 10.55
CA LYS A 74 -1.59 -13.88 10.10
C LYS A 74 -1.37 -12.37 9.97
N LEU A 75 -1.38 -11.88 8.73
CA LEU A 75 -1.36 -10.45 8.39
C LEU A 75 -2.78 -9.94 8.12
#